data_AF-A0A7K0RJC7-F1
#
_entry.id   AF-A0A7K0RJC7-F1
#
_cell.length_a   1.000
_cell.length_b   1.000
_cell.length_c   1.000
_cell.angle_alpha   90.00
_cell.angle_beta   90.00
_cell.angle_gamma   90.00
#
_symmetry.space_group_name_H-M   'P 1'
#
loop_
_entity.id
_entity.type
_entity.pdbx_description
1 polymer ?
#
loop_
_entity_poly.entity_id
_entity_poly.type
_entity_poly.pdbx_seq_one_letter_code
_entity_poly.pdbx_strand_id
1 'polypeptide(L)'
;MSVELPASVDYLVIGAGVHGLSTARSLAELGEEVLVIDKSGVAAGASGIACGVVRNNYYQPAMAELMAACVEMWEADAEALSYHSSGYIALGPESQRGDLEEVFERQQRIGYDSELHTGEADVMAHMKTL
;
A
#
# COMPACT_ATOMS: atom_id res chain seq x y z
N MET A 1 -7.13 2.40 33.32
CA MET A 1 -8.03 1.23 33.20
C MET A 1 -7.16 0.00 33.14
N SER A 2 -7.28 -0.93 34.07
CA SER A 2 -6.69 -2.27 33.91
C SER A 2 -7.61 -3.07 33.00
N VAL A 3 -7.12 -3.46 31.83
CA VAL A 3 -7.84 -4.40 30.96
C VAL A 3 -7.57 -5.80 31.51
N GLU A 4 -8.61 -6.52 31.92
CA GLU A 4 -8.47 -7.95 32.23
C GLU A 4 -8.25 -8.70 30.92
N LEU A 5 -7.17 -9.48 30.85
CA LEU A 5 -6.87 -10.32 29.69
C LEU A 5 -7.60 -11.65 29.83
N PRO A 6 -8.25 -12.15 28.77
CA PRO A 6 -8.86 -13.47 28.78
C PRO A 6 -7.80 -14.56 28.96
N ALA A 7 -8.18 -15.68 29.58
CA ALA A 7 -7.28 -16.82 29.80
C ALA A 7 -6.95 -17.57 28.49
N SER A 8 -7.80 -17.45 27.48
CA SER A 8 -7.63 -18.03 26.14
C SER A 8 -8.40 -17.21 25.10
N VAL A 9 -7.91 -17.21 23.87
CA VAL A 9 -8.57 -16.62 22.69
C VAL A 9 -8.34 -17.54 21.49
N ASP A 10 -9.28 -17.55 20.55
CA ASP A 10 -9.14 -18.31 19.30
C ASP A 10 -8.14 -17.64 18.34
N TYR A 11 -8.13 -16.30 18.33
CA TYR A 11 -7.23 -15.50 17.52
C TYR A 11 -6.50 -14.44 18.35
N LEU A 12 -5.17 -14.51 18.35
CA LEU A 12 -4.27 -13.53 18.96
C LEU A 12 -3.38 -12.90 17.89
N VAL A 13 -3.47 -11.59 17.71
CA VAL A 13 -2.55 -10.81 16.87
C VAL A 13 -1.55 -10.09 17.76
N ILE A 14 -0.26 -10.33 17.52
CA ILE A 14 0.83 -9.70 18.25
C ILE A 14 1.45 -8.59 17.38
N GLY A 15 1.18 -7.35 17.75
CA GLY A 15 1.62 -6.13 17.08
C GLY A 15 0.44 -5.33 16.52
N ALA A 16 0.22 -4.12 17.02
CA ALA A 16 -0.82 -3.18 16.58
C ALA A 16 -0.30 -2.19 15.51
N GLY A 17 0.54 -2.67 14.61
CA GLY A 17 0.93 -1.95 13.39
C GLY A 17 -0.07 -2.21 12.25
N VAL A 18 0.16 -1.59 11.08
CA VAL A 18 -0.72 -1.68 9.90
C VAL A 18 -1.03 -3.13 9.53
N HIS A 19 -0.03 -4.01 9.43
CA HIS A 19 -0.26 -5.41 9.10
C HIS A 19 -1.08 -6.17 10.15
N GLY A 20 -0.80 -5.94 11.43
CA GLY A 20 -1.54 -6.61 12.51
C GLY A 20 -3.00 -6.15 12.57
N LEU A 21 -3.24 -4.84 12.46
CA LEU A 21 -4.58 -4.28 12.44
C LEU A 21 -5.35 -4.65 11.18
N SER A 22 -4.70 -4.69 10.00
CA SER A 22 -5.32 -5.21 8.78
C SER A 22 -5.72 -6.67 8.93
N THR A 23 -4.87 -7.50 9.56
CA THR A 23 -5.19 -8.92 9.82
C THR A 23 -6.37 -9.05 10.77
N ALA A 24 -6.36 -8.31 11.89
CA ALA A 24 -7.45 -8.32 12.85
C ALA A 24 -8.77 -7.81 12.24
N ARG A 25 -8.71 -6.78 11.39
CA ARG A 25 -9.86 -6.26 10.65
C ARG A 25 -10.45 -7.35 9.74
N SER A 26 -9.62 -8.01 8.92
CA SER A 26 -10.11 -9.04 8.00
C SER A 26 -10.73 -10.24 8.74
N LEU A 27 -10.18 -10.63 9.89
CA LEU A 27 -10.81 -11.65 10.75
C LEU A 27 -12.14 -11.16 11.34
N ALA A 28 -12.20 -9.92 11.81
CA ALA A 28 -13.44 -9.33 12.33
C ALA A 28 -14.53 -9.21 11.24
N GLU A 29 -14.16 -8.92 10.00
CA GLU A 29 -15.07 -8.91 8.84
C GLU A 29 -15.62 -10.30 8.50
N LEU A 30 -14.92 -11.37 8.88
CA LEU A 30 -15.40 -12.75 8.82
C LEU A 30 -16.28 -13.14 10.03
N GLY A 31 -16.45 -12.24 11.00
CA GLY A 31 -17.24 -12.46 12.21
C GLY A 31 -16.46 -13.02 13.41
N GLU A 32 -15.13 -13.09 13.33
CA GLU A 32 -14.29 -13.65 14.38
C GLU A 32 -13.97 -12.62 15.49
N GLU A 33 -13.86 -13.08 16.73
CA GLU A 33 -13.37 -12.27 17.85
C GLU A 33 -11.83 -12.38 17.93
N VAL A 34 -11.15 -11.24 17.94
CA VAL A 34 -9.68 -11.18 17.88
C VAL A 34 -9.12 -10.30 18.99
N LEU A 35 -8.16 -10.83 19.75
CA LEU A 35 -7.37 -10.04 20.68
C LEU A 35 -6.12 -9.52 19.98
N VAL A 36 -5.93 -8.19 19.98
CA VAL A 36 -4.70 -7.54 19.51
C VAL A 36 -3.90 -7.05 20.70
N ILE A 37 -2.64 -7.43 20.78
CA ILE A 37 -1.71 -6.95 21.80
C ILE A 37 -0.54 -6.21 21.16
N ASP A 38 -0.08 -5.14 21.80
CA ASP A 38 1.14 -4.44 21.41
C ASP A 38 1.94 -4.07 22.66
N LYS A 39 3.27 -4.16 22.56
CA LYS A 39 4.18 -3.86 23.68
C LYS A 39 4.29 -2.37 24.01
N SER A 40 3.90 -1.50 23.07
CA SER A 40 4.11 -0.05 23.17
C SER A 40 2.84 0.74 22.90
N GLY A 41 2.02 0.29 21.94
CA GLY A 41 0.75 0.93 21.61
C GLY A 41 0.44 0.87 20.12
N VAL A 42 -0.77 1.32 19.76
CA VAL A 42 -1.23 1.35 18.36
C VAL A 42 -0.29 2.19 17.51
N ALA A 43 0.15 1.61 16.39
CA ALA A 43 1.07 2.21 15.44
C ALA A 43 2.39 2.74 16.02
N ALA A 44 2.81 2.31 17.22
CA ALA A 44 4.02 2.82 17.88
C ALA A 44 5.35 2.40 17.20
N GLY A 45 5.29 1.54 16.19
CA GLY A 45 6.44 1.09 15.39
C GLY A 45 6.55 1.77 14.03
N ALA A 46 6.98 1.02 13.01
CA ALA A 46 7.18 1.53 11.65
C ALA A 46 5.93 2.21 11.05
N SER A 47 4.73 1.74 11.40
CA SER A 47 3.47 2.31 10.91
C SER A 47 3.25 3.76 11.34
N GLY A 48 3.68 4.16 12.54
CA GLY A 48 3.52 5.54 13.03
C GLY A 48 4.54 6.53 12.48
N ILE A 49 5.58 6.03 11.80
CA ILE A 49 6.63 6.86 11.18
C ILE A 49 6.69 6.69 9.65
N ALA A 50 5.76 5.93 9.07
CA ALA A 50 5.70 5.73 7.63
C ALA A 50 5.32 7.05 6.93
N CYS A 51 5.92 7.30 5.76
CA CYS A 51 5.65 8.52 4.97
C CYS A 51 4.32 8.49 4.21
N GLY A 52 3.55 7.40 4.28
CA GLY A 52 2.21 7.31 3.72
C GLY A 52 2.11 7.11 2.20
N VAL A 53 3.21 6.79 1.52
CA VAL A 53 3.19 6.55 0.06
C VAL A 53 2.60 5.17 -0.25
N VAL A 54 1.48 5.16 -0.97
CA VAL A 54 0.87 3.97 -1.59
C VAL A 54 1.21 3.98 -3.08
N ARG A 55 1.79 2.89 -3.61
CA ARG A 55 2.21 2.79 -5.02
C ARG A 55 2.19 1.35 -5.52
N ASN A 56 2.04 1.18 -6.83
CA ASN A 56 2.11 -0.12 -7.52
C ASN A 56 3.31 -0.22 -8.52
N ASN A 57 4.33 0.61 -8.35
CA ASN A 57 5.49 0.63 -9.26
C ASN A 57 6.57 -0.38 -8.82
N TYR A 58 6.33 -1.68 -9.03
CA TYR A 58 7.25 -2.76 -8.64
C TYR A 58 7.83 -3.51 -9.85
N TYR A 59 9.13 -3.83 -9.78
CA TYR A 59 9.85 -4.51 -10.86
C TYR A 59 9.65 -6.04 -10.88
N GLN A 60 9.17 -6.67 -9.81
CA GLN A 60 8.94 -8.13 -9.79
C GLN A 60 7.50 -8.45 -10.21
N PRO A 61 7.26 -9.31 -11.22
CA PRO A 61 5.92 -9.59 -11.73
C PRO A 61 4.93 -10.05 -10.65
N ALA A 62 5.33 -10.99 -9.80
CA ALA A 62 4.49 -11.50 -8.72
C ALA A 62 4.11 -10.41 -7.69
N MET A 63 4.94 -9.38 -7.53
CA MET A 63 4.60 -8.24 -6.66
C MET A 63 3.62 -7.29 -7.34
N ALA A 64 3.68 -7.09 -8.65
CA ALA A 64 2.82 -6.13 -9.34
C ALA A 64 1.33 -6.51 -9.25
N GLU A 65 0.99 -7.79 -9.43
CA GLU A 65 -0.40 -8.28 -9.29
C GLU A 65 -0.90 -8.16 -7.84
N LEU A 66 -0.07 -8.58 -6.88
CA LEU A 66 -0.39 -8.48 -5.45
C LEU A 66 -0.61 -7.01 -5.03
N MET A 67 0.27 -6.12 -5.47
CA MET A 67 0.21 -4.71 -5.09
C MET A 67 -0.96 -3.99 -5.76
N ALA A 68 -1.36 -4.36 -6.98
CA ALA A 68 -2.60 -3.87 -7.59
C ALA A 68 -3.81 -4.17 -6.71
N ALA A 69 -3.97 -5.44 -6.28
CA ALA A 69 -5.04 -5.84 -5.37
C ALA A 69 -4.96 -5.11 -4.02
N CYS A 70 -3.75 -4.83 -3.51
CA CYS A 70 -3.59 -4.03 -2.29
C CYS A 70 -4.04 -2.57 -2.48
N VAL A 71 -3.77 -1.95 -3.64
CA VAL A 71 -4.20 -0.56 -3.92
C VAL A 71 -5.71 -0.45 -3.96
N GLU A 72 -6.40 -1.43 -4.57
CA GLU A 72 -7.87 -1.47 -4.60
C GLU A 72 -8.48 -1.44 -3.18
N MET A 73 -7.83 -2.06 -2.18
CA MET A 73 -8.29 -1.99 -0.79
C MET A 73 -8.25 -0.57 -0.20
N TRP A 74 -7.25 0.23 -0.59
CA TRP A 74 -7.14 1.62 -0.15
C TRP A 74 -8.21 2.48 -0.81
N GLU A 75 -8.49 2.23 -2.08
CA GLU A 75 -9.50 2.97 -2.85
C GLU A 75 -10.93 2.64 -2.41
N ALA A 76 -11.20 1.37 -2.08
CA ALA A 76 -12.52 0.91 -1.65
C ALA A 76 -13.02 1.58 -0.35
N ASP A 77 -12.12 1.98 0.54
CA ASP A 77 -12.42 2.55 1.85
C ASP A 77 -11.63 3.85 2.10
N ALA A 78 -11.47 4.67 1.06
CA ALA A 78 -10.54 5.80 1.08
C ALA A 78 -10.80 6.80 2.23
N GLU A 79 -12.06 7.08 2.57
CA GLU A 79 -12.40 7.96 3.69
C GLU A 79 -11.98 7.34 5.03
N ALA A 80 -12.34 6.07 5.27
CA ALA A 80 -12.03 5.36 6.50
C ALA A 80 -10.51 5.20 6.71
N LEU A 81 -9.76 5.06 5.61
CA LEU A 81 -8.31 4.89 5.62
C LEU A 81 -7.53 6.21 5.49
N SER A 82 -8.23 7.35 5.39
CA SER A 82 -7.61 8.66 5.11
C SER A 82 -6.69 8.62 3.88
N TYR A 83 -7.09 7.88 2.85
CA TYR A 83 -6.37 7.72 1.61
C TYR A 83 -6.65 8.89 0.66
N HIS A 84 -5.58 9.48 0.14
CA HIS A 84 -5.63 10.54 -0.86
C HIS A 84 -5.01 10.04 -2.15
N SER A 85 -5.84 9.85 -3.19
CA SER A 85 -5.38 9.47 -4.53
C SER A 85 -4.73 10.67 -5.25
N SER A 86 -3.51 11.03 -4.83
CA SER A 86 -2.72 12.11 -5.42
C SER A 86 -1.80 11.64 -6.55
N GLY A 87 -1.87 10.36 -6.92
CA GLY A 87 -1.00 9.74 -7.92
C GLY A 87 0.43 9.47 -7.41
N TYR A 88 1.24 8.87 -8.28
CA TYR A 88 2.64 8.55 -8.01
C TYR A 88 3.47 8.72 -9.29
N ILE A 89 4.64 9.36 -9.18
CA ILE A 89 5.57 9.56 -10.30
C ILE A 89 6.86 8.81 -10.01
N ALA A 90 7.22 7.88 -10.91
CA ALA A 90 8.53 7.27 -10.97
C ALA A 90 9.37 7.98 -12.03
N LEU A 91 10.40 8.71 -11.59
CA LEU A 91 11.35 9.37 -12.50
C LEU A 91 12.69 8.63 -12.47
N GLY A 92 13.25 8.36 -13.65
CA GLY A 92 14.54 7.69 -13.80
C GLY A 92 15.38 8.32 -14.91
N PRO A 93 16.72 8.17 -14.86
CA PRO A 93 17.62 8.56 -15.95
C PRO A 93 17.45 7.65 -17.17
N GLU A 94 18.01 8.05 -18.31
CA GLU A 94 17.98 7.26 -19.56
C GLU A 94 18.45 5.80 -19.38
N SER A 95 19.40 5.55 -18.48
CA SER A 95 19.88 4.20 -18.18
C SER A 95 18.82 3.28 -17.57
N GLN A 96 17.73 3.81 -17.02
CA GLN A 96 16.59 3.06 -16.45
C GLN A 96 15.37 3.05 -17.37
N ARG A 97 15.48 3.59 -18.59
CA ARG A 97 14.37 3.67 -19.54
C ARG A 97 13.72 2.30 -19.78
N GLY A 98 14.54 1.28 -20.04
CA GLY A 98 14.04 -0.08 -20.28
C GLY A 98 13.28 -0.66 -19.09
N ASP A 99 13.73 -0.38 -17.86
CA ASP A 99 13.06 -0.84 -16.64
C ASP A 99 11.69 -0.16 -16.47
N LEU A 100 11.60 1.15 -16.77
CA LEU A 100 10.35 1.90 -16.70
C LEU A 100 9.35 1.49 -17.80
N GLU A 101 9.85 1.27 -19.02
CA GLU A 101 9.05 0.71 -20.13
C GLU A 101 8.48 -0.67 -19.76
N GLU A 102 9.31 -1.55 -19.17
CA GLU A 102 8.87 -2.88 -18.75
C GLU A 102 7.83 -2.83 -17.62
N VAL A 103 7.97 -1.93 -16.65
CA VAL A 103 6.97 -1.74 -15.59
C VAL A 103 5.66 -1.19 -16.16
N PHE A 104 5.73 -0.20 -17.06
CA PHE A 104 4.57 0.36 -17.73
C PHE A 104 3.79 -0.70 -18.52
N GLU A 105 4.48 -1.51 -19.34
CA GLU A 105 3.83 -2.59 -20.10
C GLU A 105 3.09 -3.58 -19.19
N ARG A 106 3.65 -3.89 -18.02
CA ARG A 106 3.01 -4.80 -17.06
C ARG A 106 1.78 -4.18 -16.41
N GLN A 107 1.84 -2.90 -16.06
CA GLN A 107 0.67 -2.17 -15.56
C GLN A 107 -0.48 -2.19 -16.57
N GLN A 108 -0.18 -1.94 -17.85
CA GLN A 108 -1.18 -2.01 -18.92
C GLN A 108 -1.80 -3.42 -19.07
N ARG A 109 -1.01 -4.49 -18.88
CA ARG A 109 -1.53 -5.89 -18.94
C ARG A 109 -2.52 -6.22 -17.84
N ILE A 110 -2.34 -5.65 -16.65
CA ILE A 110 -3.23 -5.87 -15.50
C ILE A 110 -4.35 -4.82 -15.40
N GLY A 111 -4.43 -3.89 -16.35
CA GLY A 111 -5.44 -2.82 -16.37
C GLY A 111 -5.21 -1.73 -15.32
N TYR A 112 -3.98 -1.58 -14.83
CA TYR A 112 -3.63 -0.52 -13.88
C TYR A 112 -3.43 0.81 -14.62
N ASP A 113 -4.11 1.86 -14.16
CA ASP A 113 -4.07 3.18 -14.79
C ASP A 113 -2.68 3.83 -14.63
N SER A 114 -1.99 4.01 -15.76
CA SER A 114 -0.67 4.63 -15.80
C SER A 114 -0.35 5.22 -17.16
N GLU A 115 0.61 6.15 -17.16
CA GLU A 115 1.16 6.80 -18.35
C GLU A 115 2.69 6.67 -18.36
N LEU A 116 3.30 6.69 -19.54
CA LEU A 116 4.74 6.70 -19.73
C LEU A 116 5.15 7.86 -20.66
N HIS A 117 6.01 8.73 -20.14
CA HIS A 117 6.58 9.87 -20.87
C HIS A 117 8.10 9.64 -20.99
N THR A 118 8.67 9.75 -22.19
CA THR A 118 10.11 9.47 -22.42
C THR A 118 10.80 10.58 -23.21
N GLY A 119 12.07 10.80 -22.90
CA GLY A 119 12.86 11.89 -23.49
C GLY A 119 12.60 13.24 -22.81
N GLU A 120 13.63 14.08 -22.79
CA GLU A 120 13.64 15.34 -22.04
C GLU A 120 12.46 16.25 -22.40
N ALA A 121 12.17 16.43 -23.69
CA ALA A 121 11.13 17.37 -24.13
C ALA A 121 9.72 16.97 -23.66
N ASP A 122 9.39 15.68 -23.74
CA ASP A 122 8.06 15.14 -23.40
C ASP A 122 7.85 15.13 -21.87
N VAL A 123 8.85 14.62 -21.14
CA VAL A 123 8.85 14.65 -19.67
C VAL A 123 8.71 16.09 -19.16
N MET A 124 9.46 17.05 -19.74
CA MET A 124 9.37 18.46 -19.35
C MET A 124 8.04 19.11 -19.70
N ALA A 125 7.37 18.66 -20.77
CA ALA A 125 6.04 19.15 -21.13
C ALA A 125 4.99 18.65 -20.12
N HIS A 126 4.98 17.36 -19.81
CA HIS A 126 4.06 16.76 -18.85
C HIS A 126 4.24 17.32 -17.43
N MET A 127 5.48 17.46 -16.94
CA MET A 127 5.74 18.00 -15.60
C MET A 127 5.24 19.44 -15.39
N LYS A 128 5.01 20.19 -16.48
CA LYS A 128 4.45 21.56 -16.42
C LYS A 128 2.92 21.60 -16.42
N THR A 129 2.25 20.46 -16.64
CA THR A 129 0.79 20.37 -16.62
C THR A 129 0.23 19.91 -15.27
N LEU A 130 1.08 19.39 -14.40
CA LEU A 130 0.79 19.01 -13.02
C LEU A 130 0.75 20.24 -12.10
#